data_AF-A0A356IUM5-F1
#
_entry.id   AF-A0A356IUM5-F1
#
_cell.length_a   1.000
_cell.length_b   1.000
_cell.length_c   1.000
_cell.angle_alpha   90.00
_cell.angle_beta   90.00
_cell.angle_gamma   90.00
#
_symmetry.space_group_name_H-M   'P 1'
#
loop_
_entity.id
_entity.type
_entity.pdbx_description
1 polymer ?
#
loop_
_entity_poly.entity_id
_entity_poly.type
_entity_poly.pdbx_seq_one_letter_code
_entity_poly.pdbx_strand_id
1 'polypeptide(L)'
;MSDIKKAVVLLSGGLDSATCLAIARHQGYECYAITFDYGQRHESELAAARRVVDALGAMELKTIHINLGDIGGSALTDRSIEVPLGPTEGIPVTYVPARN
;
A
#
# COMPACT_ATOMS: atom_id res chain seq x y z
N MET A 1 4.94 -33.47 13.02
CA MET A 1 5.22 -32.02 12.98
C MET A 1 3.91 -31.34 12.64
N SER A 2 3.48 -30.32 13.38
CA SER A 2 2.30 -29.54 12.98
C SER A 2 2.67 -28.73 11.74
N ASP A 3 1.93 -28.88 10.65
CA ASP A 3 2.10 -28.04 9.47
C ASP A 3 1.90 -26.57 9.86
N ILE A 4 2.92 -25.75 9.63
CA ILE A 4 2.83 -24.31 9.84
C ILE A 4 1.91 -23.75 8.76
N LYS A 5 0.81 -23.13 9.18
CA LYS A 5 -0.14 -22.51 8.25
C LYS A 5 0.47 -21.24 7.65
N LYS A 6 0.25 -21.04 6.35
CA LYS A 6 0.71 -19.85 5.63
C LYS A 6 -0.40 -18.82 5.50
N ALA A 7 -0.04 -17.55 5.50
CA ALA A 7 -0.96 -16.44 5.28
C ALA A 7 -0.33 -15.41 4.31
N VAL A 8 -1.16 -14.81 3.47
CA VAL A 8 -0.80 -13.64 2.65
C VAL A 8 -1.54 -12.44 3.19
N VAL A 9 -0.82 -11.36 3.50
CA VAL A 9 -1.37 -10.11 4.02
C VAL A 9 -1.16 -9.00 3.00
N LEU A 10 -2.25 -8.35 2.59
CA LEU A 10 -2.16 -7.12 1.79
C LEU A 10 -1.75 -5.98 2.72
N LEU A 11 -0.55 -5.46 2.54
CA LEU A 11 0.13 -4.53 3.44
C LEU A 11 0.27 -3.16 2.79
N SER A 12 -0.69 -2.26 3.08
CA SER A 12 -0.66 -0.87 2.60
C SER A 12 0.28 0.03 3.42
N GLY A 13 0.70 -0.43 4.61
CA GLY A 13 1.43 0.40 5.57
C GLY A 13 0.52 1.22 6.49
N GLY A 14 -0.81 1.14 6.32
CA GLY A 14 -1.80 1.70 7.24
C GLY A 14 -2.09 0.80 8.43
N LEU A 15 -2.76 1.37 9.44
CA LEU A 15 -3.09 0.73 10.73
C LEU A 15 -3.77 -0.64 10.57
N ASP A 16 -4.79 -0.72 9.72
CA ASP A 16 -5.59 -1.94 9.57
C ASP A 16 -4.74 -3.08 9.02
N SER A 17 -3.97 -2.81 7.97
CA SER A 17 -3.10 -3.81 7.35
C SER A 17 -1.96 -4.26 8.29
N ALA A 18 -1.41 -3.35 9.09
CA ALA A 18 -0.42 -3.68 10.11
C ALA A 18 -1.02 -4.55 11.22
N THR A 19 -2.26 -4.25 11.63
CA THR A 19 -3.00 -5.02 12.62
C THR A 19 -3.29 -6.44 12.13
N CYS A 20 -3.69 -6.59 10.86
CA CYS A 20 -3.87 -7.90 10.23
C CYS A 20 -2.58 -8.73 10.26
N LEU A 21 -1.43 -8.14 9.94
CA LEU A 21 -0.13 -8.83 10.02
C LEU A 21 0.18 -9.24 11.46
N ALA A 22 0.00 -8.34 12.43
CA ALA A 22 0.24 -8.63 13.84
C ALA A 22 -0.61 -9.81 14.33
N ILE A 23 -1.90 -9.83 13.99
CA ILE A 23 -2.82 -10.92 14.35
C ILE A 23 -2.39 -12.24 13.72
N ALA A 24 -2.09 -12.26 12.42
CA ALA A 24 -1.66 -13.48 11.73
C ALA A 24 -0.35 -14.04 12.30
N ARG A 25 0.63 -13.17 12.59
CA ARG A 25 1.88 -13.56 13.25
C ARG A 25 1.64 -14.10 14.66
N HIS A 26 0.79 -13.44 15.45
CA HIS A 26 0.42 -13.88 16.80
C HIS A 26 -0.25 -15.27 16.80
N GLN A 27 -1.06 -15.57 15.77
CA GLN A 27 -1.69 -16.89 15.61
C GLN A 27 -0.75 -17.98 15.07
N GLY A 28 0.55 -17.68 14.87
CA GLY A 28 1.56 -18.64 14.47
C GLY A 28 1.64 -18.88 12.96
N TYR A 29 1.08 -18.01 12.12
CA TYR A 29 1.19 -18.14 10.67
C TYR A 29 2.57 -17.74 10.16
N GLU A 30 3.03 -18.47 9.15
CA GLU A 30 4.10 -18.04 8.25
C GLU A 30 3.52 -17.00 7.27
N CYS A 31 3.76 -15.72 7.57
CA CYS A 31 3.14 -14.61 6.86
C CYS A 31 4.01 -14.13 5.69
N TYR A 32 3.38 -13.89 4.56
CA TYR A 32 3.94 -13.22 3.38
C TYR A 32 3.15 -11.93 3.17
N ALA A 33 3.84 -10.84 2.80
CA ALA A 33 3.22 -9.54 2.61
C ALA A 33 3.24 -9.14 1.13
N ILE A 34 2.15 -8.52 0.67
CA ILE A 34 2.04 -7.91 -0.65
C ILE A 34 1.68 -6.44 -0.48
N THR A 35 2.45 -5.54 -1.08
CA THR A 35 2.13 -4.11 -1.16
C THR A 35 1.99 -3.69 -2.62
N PHE A 36 1.17 -2.67 -2.88
CA PHE A 36 0.91 -2.19 -4.24
C PHE A 36 1.55 -0.83 -4.44
N ASP A 37 2.34 -0.71 -5.50
CA ASP A 37 2.82 0.57 -6.01
C ASP A 37 1.91 1.01 -7.15
N TYR A 38 1.16 2.08 -6.94
CA TYR A 38 0.20 2.59 -7.91
C TYR A 38 0.80 3.58 -8.93
N GLY A 39 2.12 3.78 -8.91
CA GLY A 39 2.80 4.77 -9.76
C GLY A 39 2.57 6.22 -9.31
N GLN A 40 2.26 6.42 -8.04
CA GLN A 40 1.95 7.74 -7.50
C GLN A 40 3.22 8.53 -7.14
N ARG A 41 3.11 9.86 -7.11
CA ARG A 41 4.23 10.74 -6.74
C ARG A 41 4.76 10.53 -5.32
N HIS A 42 3.95 10.00 -4.41
CA HIS A 42 4.32 9.80 -3.01
C HIS A 42 4.42 8.31 -2.66
N GLU A 43 5.61 7.88 -2.25
CA GLU A 43 5.92 6.51 -1.85
C GLU A 43 5.82 6.28 -0.32
N SER A 44 5.16 7.19 0.41
CA SER A 44 5.10 7.14 1.88
C SER A 44 4.45 5.85 2.41
N GLU A 45 3.45 5.33 1.70
CA GLU A 45 2.78 4.06 1.97
C GLU A 45 3.71 2.87 1.79
N LEU A 46 4.49 2.82 0.71
CA LEU A 46 5.48 1.76 0.46
C LEU A 46 6.57 1.75 1.56
N ALA A 47 7.04 2.94 1.94
CA ALA A 47 7.98 3.08 3.06
C ALA A 47 7.36 2.64 4.38
N ALA A 48 6.07 2.93 4.62
CA ALA A 48 5.35 2.47 5.81
C ALA A 48 5.19 0.95 5.82
N ALA A 49 4.81 0.33 4.69
CA ALA A 49 4.71 -1.12 4.57
C ALA A 49 6.04 -1.82 4.88
N ARG A 50 7.17 -1.27 4.39
CA ARG A 50 8.52 -1.76 4.73
C ARG A 50 8.76 -1.71 6.24
N ARG A 51 8.53 -0.56 6.88
CA ARG A 51 8.70 -0.41 8.34
C ARG A 51 7.84 -1.39 9.13
N VAL A 52 6.63 -1.68 8.68
CA VAL A 52 5.73 -2.63 9.34
C VAL A 52 6.29 -4.06 9.24
N VAL A 53 6.82 -4.47 8.08
CA VAL A 53 7.48 -5.78 7.93
C VAL A 53 8.74 -5.88 8.79
N ASP A 54 9.55 -4.83 8.83
CA ASP A 54 10.77 -4.80 9.64
C ASP A 54 10.44 -4.93 11.15
N ALA A 55 9.30 -4.37 11.59
CA ALA A 55 8.88 -4.40 12.98
C ALA A 55 8.14 -5.69 13.39
N LEU A 56 7.26 -6.22 12.53
CA LEU A 56 6.36 -7.34 12.88
C LEU A 56 6.80 -8.69 12.29
N GLY A 57 7.63 -8.67 11.25
CA GLY A 57 8.11 -9.83 10.54
C GLY A 57 7.13 -10.36 9.49
N ALA A 58 7.65 -10.56 8.28
CA ALA A 58 7.06 -11.37 7.22
C ALA A 58 8.21 -12.12 6.51
N MET A 59 7.91 -13.28 5.92
CA MET A 59 8.89 -14.08 5.19
C MET A 59 9.36 -13.38 3.91
N GLU A 60 8.46 -12.64 3.29
CA GLU A 60 8.72 -11.84 2.09
C GLU A 60 7.79 -10.63 2.08
N LEU A 61 8.27 -9.50 1.54
CA LEU A 61 7.44 -8.39 1.12
C LEU A 61 7.56 -8.22 -0.39
N LYS A 62 6.52 -8.61 -1.12
CA LYS A 62 6.42 -8.43 -2.57
C LYS A 62 5.76 -7.09 -2.86
N THR A 63 6.35 -6.30 -3.76
CA THR A 63 5.72 -5.10 -4.30
C THR A 63 5.18 -5.40 -5.69
N ILE A 64 3.89 -5.14 -5.90
CA ILE A 64 3.21 -5.28 -7.19
C ILE A 64 2.98 -3.89 -7.76
N HIS A 65 3.51 -3.63 -8.95
CA HIS A 65 3.33 -2.37 -9.64
C HIS A 65 2.04 -2.39 -10.47
N ILE A 66 1.17 -1.40 -10.26
CA ILE A 66 -0.06 -1.16 -11.02
C ILE A 66 -0.02 0.29 -11.50
N ASN A 67 0.15 0.50 -12.80
CA ASN A 67 0.21 1.85 -13.34
C ASN A 67 -1.19 2.47 -13.44
N LEU A 68 -1.62 3.21 -12.42
CA LEU A 68 -2.88 3.97 -12.48
C LEU A 68 -2.77 5.23 -13.36
N GLY A 69 -1.56 5.61 -13.80
CA GLY A 69 -1.37 6.69 -14.77
C GLY A 69 -2.08 6.42 -16.10
N ASP A 70 -2.23 5.15 -16.49
CA ASP A 70 -2.93 4.77 -17.73
C ASP A 70 -4.44 5.08 -17.69
N ILE A 71 -5.02 5.20 -16.48
CA ILE A 71 -6.41 5.63 -16.29
C ILE A 71 -6.53 7.16 -16.38
N GLY A 72 -5.47 7.89 -16.03
CA GLY A 72 -5.41 9.35 -16.08
C GLY A 72 -6.29 10.04 -15.03
N GLY A 73 -6.38 11.38 -15.13
CA GLY A 73 -7.30 12.19 -14.34
C GLY A 73 -6.85 12.55 -12.92
N SER A 74 -5.59 12.28 -12.56
CA SER A 74 -5.04 12.64 -11.24
C SER A 74 -3.64 13.26 -11.32
N ALA A 75 -3.45 14.38 -10.61
CA ALA A 75 -2.15 14.99 -10.38
C ALA A 75 -1.20 14.10 -9.56
N LEU A 76 -1.71 13.07 -8.86
CA LEU A 76 -0.87 12.14 -8.12
C LEU A 76 -0.28 11.04 -8.99
N THR A 77 -0.85 10.73 -10.16
CA THR A 77 -0.37 9.68 -11.07
C THR A 77 0.13 10.23 -12.42
N ASP A 78 -0.27 11.45 -12.78
CA ASP A 78 0.19 12.15 -13.98
C ASP A 78 1.15 13.29 -13.60
N ARG A 79 2.36 13.29 -14.17
CA ARG A 79 3.40 14.30 -13.91
C ARG A 79 3.15 15.64 -14.62
N SER A 80 2.26 15.69 -15.61
CA SER A 80 1.93 16.89 -16.38
C SER A 80 0.93 17.81 -15.67
N ILE A 81 0.19 17.29 -14.69
CA ILE A 81 -0.81 18.06 -13.92
C ILE A 81 -0.16 18.61 -12.65
N GLU A 82 -0.23 19.91 -12.41
CA GLU A 82 0.29 20.49 -11.16
C GLU A 82 -0.55 20.07 -9.95
N VAL A 83 0.13 19.83 -8.81
CA VAL A 83 -0.54 19.52 -7.54
C VAL A 83 -0.94 20.86 -6.89
N PRO A 84 -2.23 21.10 -6.58
CA PRO A 84 -2.67 22.31 -5.92
C PRO A 84 -2.02 22.48 -4.55
N LEU A 85 -1.62 23.71 -4.20
CA LEU A 85 -1.04 24.05 -2.89
C LEU A 85 -2.09 24.49 -1.86
N GLY A 86 -3.36 24.58 -2.25
CA GLY A 86 -4.45 25.05 -1.41
C GLY A 86 -5.77 24.33 -1.72
N PRO A 87 -6.84 24.63 -0.96
CA PRO A 87 -8.14 23.99 -1.12
C PRO A 87 -8.72 24.26 -2.51
N THR A 88 -9.34 23.25 -3.11
CA THR A 88 -10.06 23.34 -4.38
C THR A 88 -11.54 23.07 -4.16
N GLU A 89 -12.42 23.73 -4.91
CA GLU A 89 -13.85 23.37 -4.94
C GLU A 89 -14.09 22.13 -5.80
N GLY A 90 -15.07 21.30 -5.40
CA GLY A 90 -15.42 20.07 -6.11
C GLY A 90 -14.46 18.90 -5.84
N ILE A 91 -14.39 17.94 -6.77
CA ILE A 91 -13.47 16.80 -6.66
C ILE A 91 -12.06 17.30 -6.95
N PRO A 92 -11.11 17.17 -6.00
CA PRO A 92 -9.76 17.67 -6.20
C PRO A 92 -9.07 16.88 -7.30
N VAL A 93 -8.21 17.55 -8.07
CA VAL A 93 -7.38 16.90 -9.10
C VAL A 93 -6.36 15.92 -8.50
N THR A 94 -6.22 15.85 -7.18
CA THR A 94 -5.44 14.82 -6.48
C THR A 94 -6.24 13.54 -6.18
N TYR A 95 -7.53 13.48 -6.54
CA TYR A 95 -8.32 12.24 -6.50
C TYR A 95 -7.76 11.24 -7.53
N VAL A 96 -7.54 9.99 -7.14
CA VAL A 96 -7.04 8.94 -8.03
C VAL A 96 -8.18 7.97 -8.35
N PRO A 97 -8.67 7.93 -9.60
CA PRO A 97 -9.73 7.01 -9.99
C PRO A 97 -9.41 5.55 -9.66
N ALA A 98 -10.43 4.81 -9.24
CA ALA A 98 -10.34 3.40 -8.84
C ALA A 98 -9.42 3.09 -7.63
N ARG A 99 -9.02 4.12 -6.87
CA ARG A 99 -8.24 3.95 -5.63
C ARG A 99 -8.88 4.60 -4.41
N ASN A 100 -9.24 5.88 -4.53
CA ASN A 100 -9.76 6.70 -3.43
C ASN A 100 -11.26 6.52 -3.22
#